data_AF-A0A9D5G624-F1
#
_entry.id   AF-A0A9D5G624-F1
#
_cell.length_a   1.000
_cell.length_b   1.000
_cell.length_c   1.000
_cell.angle_alpha   90.00
_cell.angle_beta   90.00
_cell.angle_gamma   90.00
#
_symmetry.space_group_name_H-M   'P 1'
#
loop_
_entity.id
_entity.type
_entity.pdbx_description
1 polymer ?
#
loop_
_entity_poly.entity_id
_entity_poly.type
_entity_poly.pdbx_seq_one_letter_code
_entity_poly.pdbx_strand_id
1 'polypeptide(L)'
;MQPQRPASWCTIWPTWCFAGILAVCVAGCGHAGGHAASTASPVAAGLPVVQTSSVRAARLDPELSLSGLISPYQNVAISSNLSEPATAVYVHEGDAVTRGQVLAEFDATDLQANVDGAERSAAEADLKTSQTAYQSRLAIAQGLDGLHAAQDSAAQALFKYTLDKRNLDRDRDLLARGYISQQQLETQLEMVGNDLEALRSARSALR
;
A
#
# COMPACT_ATOMS: atom_id res chain seq x y z
N MET A 1 -38.39 -28.63 -3.59
CA MET A 1 -37.36 -29.68 -3.59
C MET A 1 -36.49 -29.54 -2.35
N GLN A 2 -36.71 -30.38 -1.34
CA GLN A 2 -35.65 -30.85 -0.45
C GLN A 2 -34.78 -31.88 -1.24
N PRO A 3 -33.57 -32.33 -0.79
CA PRO A 3 -33.29 -32.55 0.64
C PRO A 3 -31.82 -32.59 1.19
N GLN A 4 -31.75 -32.71 2.52
CA GLN A 4 -30.70 -33.24 3.45
C GLN A 4 -29.35 -32.49 3.56
N ARG A 5 -28.69 -32.20 4.71
CA ARG A 5 -28.86 -32.50 6.16
C ARG A 5 -27.77 -31.71 6.95
N PRO A 6 -28.05 -31.13 8.14
CA PRO A 6 -27.01 -30.65 9.08
C PRO A 6 -26.67 -31.71 10.14
N ALA A 7 -25.39 -31.84 10.49
CA ALA A 7 -24.91 -32.68 11.58
C ALA A 7 -24.92 -31.90 12.91
N SER A 8 -25.83 -32.30 13.78
CA SER A 8 -26.10 -31.80 15.13
C SER A 8 -25.29 -32.57 16.18
N TRP A 9 -24.38 -31.91 16.91
CA TRP A 9 -23.78 -32.46 18.14
C TRP A 9 -24.16 -31.50 19.28
N CYS A 10 -25.32 -31.69 19.91
CA CYS A 10 -25.59 -32.64 21.01
C CYS A 10 -25.05 -32.12 22.35
N THR A 11 -25.85 -31.24 22.95
CA THR A 11 -25.89 -30.91 24.38
C THR A 11 -26.36 -32.14 25.17
N ILE A 12 -25.56 -32.60 26.13
CA ILE A 12 -25.94 -33.70 27.03
C ILE A 12 -26.04 -33.13 28.45
N TRP A 13 -27.28 -32.99 28.91
CA TRP A 13 -27.70 -32.78 30.29
C TRP A 13 -27.82 -34.16 30.98
N PRO A 14 -27.49 -34.33 32.26
CA PRO A 14 -27.61 -35.63 32.93
C PRO A 14 -28.98 -35.77 33.61
N THR A 15 -29.79 -36.71 33.12
CA THR A 15 -30.96 -37.26 33.81
C THR A 15 -30.77 -38.76 33.98
N TRP A 16 -30.43 -39.18 35.19
CA TRP A 16 -30.50 -40.60 35.60
C TRP A 16 -31.77 -40.81 36.42
N CYS A 17 -32.85 -41.15 35.70
CA CYS A 17 -33.98 -41.87 36.22
C CYS A 17 -33.68 -43.37 36.13
N PHE A 18 -33.44 -44.04 37.27
CA PHE A 18 -33.75 -45.47 37.39
C PHE A 18 -34.25 -45.77 38.80
N ALA A 19 -35.55 -46.04 38.86
CA ALA A 19 -36.27 -46.63 39.97
C ALA A 19 -36.33 -48.16 39.80
N GLY A 20 -36.44 -48.90 40.92
CA GLY A 20 -36.78 -50.33 40.95
C GLY A 20 -36.00 -51.09 42.03
N ILE A 21 -36.40 -51.10 43.31
CA ILE A 21 -37.47 -51.92 43.94
C ILE A 21 -37.15 -53.43 43.95
N LEU A 22 -36.92 -54.03 45.14
CA LEU A 22 -37.88 -54.90 45.86
C LEU A 22 -37.19 -55.80 46.91
N ALA A 23 -37.83 -55.89 48.06
CA ALA A 23 -37.55 -56.74 49.21
C ALA A 23 -37.74 -58.25 48.97
N VAL A 24 -36.99 -59.07 49.71
CA VAL A 24 -37.44 -60.40 50.17
C VAL A 24 -36.95 -60.65 51.60
N CYS A 25 -37.89 -60.69 52.53
CA CYS A 25 -37.76 -61.30 53.85
C CYS A 25 -38.18 -62.76 53.76
N VAL A 26 -37.41 -63.70 54.30
CA VAL A 26 -37.95 -64.98 54.79
C VAL A 26 -37.29 -65.33 56.11
N ALA A 27 -38.13 -65.36 57.15
CA ALA A 27 -37.88 -65.93 58.44
C ALA A 27 -37.90 -67.47 58.36
N GLY A 28 -36.97 -68.13 59.06
CA GLY A 28 -36.98 -69.56 59.29
C GLY A 28 -36.85 -69.85 60.78
N CYS A 29 -37.96 -70.20 61.43
CA CYS A 29 -38.04 -70.63 62.82
C CYS A 29 -38.04 -72.16 62.94
N GLY A 30 -37.34 -72.65 63.98
CA GLY A 30 -37.78 -73.79 64.79
C GLY A 30 -37.08 -75.13 64.58
N HIS A 31 -36.44 -75.66 65.63
CA HIS A 31 -36.97 -76.82 66.38
C HIS A 31 -36.28 -76.97 67.75
N ALA A 32 -37.07 -77.44 68.71
CA ALA A 32 -36.82 -77.51 70.15
C ALA A 32 -35.94 -78.70 70.58
N GLY A 33 -35.33 -78.60 71.76
CA GLY A 33 -34.78 -79.77 72.44
C GLY A 33 -33.87 -79.48 73.65
N GLY A 34 -34.46 -79.30 74.83
CA GLY A 34 -34.06 -79.98 76.07
C GLY A 34 -32.71 -79.70 76.77
N HIS A 35 -32.85 -79.23 78.02
CA HIS A 35 -32.12 -79.64 79.23
C HIS A 35 -30.79 -78.97 79.64
N ALA A 36 -30.86 -78.55 80.91
CA ALA A 36 -29.83 -78.63 81.95
C ALA A 36 -28.71 -77.60 81.98
N ALA A 37 -28.93 -76.68 82.92
CA ALA A 37 -27.97 -76.04 83.82
C ALA A 37 -26.53 -76.57 83.87
N SER A 38 -25.64 -75.57 83.98
CA SER A 38 -24.39 -75.57 84.74
C SER A 38 -23.25 -76.42 84.20
N THR A 39 -22.23 -75.75 83.67
CA THR A 39 -20.99 -75.57 84.41
C THR A 39 -20.08 -74.59 83.64
N ALA A 40 -19.61 -73.57 84.34
CA ALA A 40 -18.50 -72.75 83.87
C ALA A 40 -17.23 -73.60 83.84
N SER A 41 -16.51 -73.58 82.71
CA SER A 41 -15.11 -73.99 82.64
C SER A 41 -14.44 -73.38 81.40
N PRO A 42 -13.12 -73.15 81.47
CA PRO A 42 -12.55 -71.82 81.37
C PRO A 42 -12.09 -71.46 79.97
N VAL A 43 -11.91 -70.14 79.77
CA VAL A 43 -11.31 -69.49 78.60
C VAL A 43 -10.02 -70.22 78.17
N ALA A 44 -10.10 -70.98 77.08
CA ALA A 44 -8.93 -71.41 76.33
C ALA A 44 -8.43 -70.22 75.52
N ALA A 45 -7.17 -69.86 75.73
CA ALA A 45 -6.48 -68.76 75.05
C ALA A 45 -6.64 -68.87 73.53
N GLY A 46 -7.29 -67.87 72.93
CA GLY A 46 -7.46 -67.78 71.48
C GLY A 46 -6.10 -67.59 70.79
N LEU A 47 -5.84 -68.41 69.78
CA LEU A 47 -4.73 -68.20 68.84
C LEU A 47 -4.89 -66.83 68.16
N PRO A 48 -3.83 -66.05 67.97
CA PRO A 48 -3.94 -64.74 67.36
C PRO A 48 -4.42 -64.88 65.90
N VAL A 49 -5.63 -64.36 65.62
CA VAL A 49 -6.19 -64.29 64.26
C VAL A 49 -5.54 -63.11 63.54
N VAL A 50 -4.90 -63.40 62.42
CA VAL A 50 -4.18 -62.40 61.61
C VAL A 50 -4.87 -62.26 60.25
N GLN A 51 -5.10 -61.03 59.83
CA GLN A 51 -5.64 -60.71 58.50
C GLN A 51 -4.60 -61.08 57.44
N THR A 52 -4.99 -61.91 56.46
CA THR A 52 -4.14 -62.27 55.32
C THR A 52 -4.82 -61.89 54.00
N SER A 53 -4.04 -61.51 53.00
CA SER A 53 -4.50 -61.24 51.64
C SER A 53 -3.66 -62.03 50.63
N SER A 54 -4.30 -62.51 49.54
CA SER A 54 -3.60 -63.26 48.49
C SER A 54 -2.85 -62.30 47.56
N VAL A 55 -1.54 -62.48 47.42
CA VAL A 55 -0.70 -61.69 46.51
C VAL A 55 -0.73 -62.30 45.10
N ARG A 56 -0.87 -61.46 44.08
CA ARG A 56 -0.66 -61.84 42.67
C ARG A 56 0.39 -60.94 42.04
N ALA A 57 1.22 -61.50 41.16
CA ALA A 57 2.16 -60.72 40.37
C ALA A 57 1.37 -59.82 39.41
N ALA A 58 1.46 -58.51 39.62
CA ALA A 58 0.89 -57.49 38.76
C ALA A 58 1.97 -56.46 38.44
N ARG A 59 1.92 -55.88 37.23
CA ARG A 59 2.80 -54.79 36.85
C ARG A 59 2.26 -53.50 37.49
N LEU A 60 3.08 -52.86 38.32
CA LEU A 60 2.79 -51.55 38.86
C LEU A 60 3.58 -50.54 38.03
N ASP A 61 2.87 -49.74 37.25
CA ASP A 61 3.48 -48.61 36.55
C ASP A 61 3.33 -47.38 37.47
N PRO A 62 4.41 -46.90 38.11
CA PRO A 62 4.34 -45.77 39.01
C PRO A 62 3.99 -44.50 38.23
N GLU A 63 2.91 -43.82 38.64
CA GLU A 63 2.51 -42.55 38.06
C GLU A 63 3.13 -41.40 38.87
N LEU A 64 3.81 -40.47 38.18
CA LEU A 64 4.38 -39.26 38.77
C LEU A 64 3.65 -38.05 38.18
N SER A 65 2.82 -37.42 39.00
CA SER A 65 2.14 -36.18 38.62
C SER A 65 3.06 -34.97 38.85
N LEU A 66 3.33 -34.22 37.79
CA LEU A 66 4.15 -33.01 37.81
C LEU A 66 3.30 -31.85 37.30
N SER A 67 3.27 -30.76 38.06
CA SER A 67 2.63 -29.51 37.62
C SER A 67 3.57 -28.76 36.69
N GLY A 68 3.09 -28.41 35.51
CA GLY A 68 3.82 -27.59 34.53
C GLY A 68 2.94 -26.46 33.99
N LEU A 69 3.58 -25.38 33.54
CA LEU A 69 2.91 -24.27 32.87
C LEU A 69 2.96 -24.49 31.36
N ILE A 70 1.83 -24.32 30.67
CA ILE A 70 1.76 -24.38 29.21
C ILE A 70 1.81 -22.95 28.67
N SER A 71 2.67 -22.72 27.68
CA SER A 71 2.86 -21.41 27.03
C SER A 71 2.80 -21.58 25.52
N PRO A 72 2.29 -20.58 24.76
CA PRO A 72 2.32 -20.62 23.30
C PRO A 72 3.75 -20.71 22.77
N TYR A 73 3.93 -21.46 21.68
CA TYR A 73 5.22 -21.57 21.00
C TYR A 73 5.69 -20.24 20.40
N GLN A 74 4.75 -19.41 19.92
CA GLN A 74 5.02 -18.09 19.36
C GLN A 74 3.94 -17.11 19.81
N ASN A 75 4.36 -15.91 20.25
CA ASN A 75 3.48 -14.81 20.58
C ASN A 75 3.93 -13.56 19.80
N VAL A 76 3.00 -12.92 19.09
CA VAL A 76 3.29 -11.74 18.25
C VAL A 76 2.29 -10.65 18.58
N ALA A 77 2.79 -9.48 18.95
CA ALA A 77 1.97 -8.28 19.08
C ALA A 77 1.76 -7.66 17.70
N ILE A 78 0.51 -7.41 17.32
CA ILE A 78 0.13 -6.73 16.08
C ILE A 78 -0.30 -5.30 16.45
N SER A 79 0.35 -4.30 15.87
CA SER A 79 0.04 -2.89 16.07
C SER A 79 -0.05 -2.16 14.73
N SER A 80 -0.88 -1.12 14.67
CA SER A 80 -0.94 -0.21 13.51
C SER A 80 0.01 0.97 13.71
N ASN A 81 0.60 1.46 12.61
CA ASN A 81 1.38 2.70 12.60
C ASN A 81 0.50 3.94 12.34
N LEU A 82 -0.77 3.75 12.01
CA LEU A 82 -1.70 4.84 11.77
C LEU A 82 -2.21 5.39 13.11
N SER A 83 -2.20 6.72 13.27
CA SER A 83 -2.69 7.38 14.50
C SER A 83 -4.20 7.62 14.51
N GLU A 84 -4.90 7.19 13.46
CA GLU A 84 -6.34 7.37 13.30
C GLU A 84 -7.12 6.31 14.09
N PRO A 85 -8.35 6.63 14.54
CA PRO A 85 -9.20 5.67 15.23
C PRO A 85 -9.60 4.50 14.32
N ALA A 86 -9.80 3.33 14.92
CA ALA A 86 -10.38 2.18 14.22
C ALA A 86 -11.88 2.40 13.99
N THR A 87 -12.32 2.31 12.73
CA THR A 87 -13.73 2.32 12.32
C THR A 87 -14.44 1.05 12.76
N ALA A 88 -13.76 -0.10 12.66
CA ALA A 88 -14.31 -1.39 13.04
C ALA A 88 -13.22 -2.37 13.49
N VAL A 89 -13.58 -3.30 14.38
CA VAL A 89 -12.77 -4.46 14.76
C VAL A 89 -13.62 -5.71 14.55
N TYR A 90 -13.10 -6.67 13.78
CA TYR A 90 -13.88 -7.82 13.30
C TYR A 90 -13.66 -9.12 14.09
N VAL A 91 -12.73 -9.11 15.05
CA VAL A 91 -12.31 -10.30 15.80
C VAL A 91 -12.38 -10.06 17.30
N HIS A 92 -12.65 -11.12 18.05
CA HIS A 92 -12.69 -11.10 19.51
C HIS A 92 -11.56 -11.94 20.11
N GLU A 93 -11.34 -11.78 21.41
CA GLU A 93 -10.37 -12.58 22.14
C GLU A 93 -10.73 -14.08 22.08
N GLY A 94 -9.76 -14.90 21.65
CA GLY A 94 -9.92 -16.34 21.51
C GLY A 94 -10.33 -16.81 20.10
N ASP A 95 -10.66 -15.89 19.18
CA ASP A 95 -10.98 -16.24 17.80
C ASP A 95 -9.74 -16.75 17.05
N ALA A 96 -9.91 -17.84 16.30
CA ALA A 96 -8.87 -18.35 15.40
C ALA A 96 -8.85 -17.52 14.11
N VAL A 97 -7.70 -16.93 13.78
CA VAL A 97 -7.52 -16.10 12.58
C VAL A 97 -6.54 -16.74 11.60
N THR A 98 -6.74 -16.45 10.31
CA THR A 98 -5.87 -16.94 9.23
C THR A 98 -4.97 -15.84 8.70
N ARG A 99 -3.88 -16.22 8.01
CA ARG A 99 -2.96 -15.24 7.41
C ARG A 99 -3.69 -14.40 6.36
N GLY A 100 -3.57 -13.08 6.45
CA GLY A 100 -4.17 -12.13 5.52
C GLY A 100 -5.61 -11.75 5.85
N GLN A 101 -6.17 -12.27 6.95
CA GLN A 101 -7.48 -11.87 7.43
C GLN A 101 -7.45 -10.44 7.98
N VAL A 102 -8.44 -9.64 7.60
CA VAL A 102 -8.63 -8.28 8.13
C VAL A 102 -9.10 -8.38 9.57
N LEU A 103 -8.36 -7.77 10.49
CA LEU A 103 -8.66 -7.78 11.93
C LEU A 103 -9.41 -6.51 12.35
N ALA A 104 -9.02 -5.37 11.79
CA ALA A 104 -9.61 -4.07 12.04
C ALA A 104 -9.52 -3.19 10.79
N GLU A 105 -10.47 -2.27 10.66
CA GLU A 105 -10.51 -1.22 9.64
C GLU A 105 -10.31 0.13 10.35
N PHE A 106 -9.43 0.96 9.80
CA PHE A 106 -9.17 2.31 10.29
C PHE A 106 -9.85 3.32 9.40
N ASP A 107 -10.20 4.49 9.96
CA ASP A 107 -10.54 5.63 9.11
C ASP A 107 -9.33 5.95 8.24
N ALA A 108 -9.60 6.31 6.98
CA ALA A 108 -8.58 6.67 5.99
C ALA A 108 -9.07 7.84 5.13
N THR A 109 -10.12 8.55 5.55
CA THR A 109 -10.70 9.66 4.80
C THR A 109 -9.71 10.80 4.61
N ASP A 110 -8.95 11.16 5.65
CA ASP A 110 -7.91 12.19 5.56
C ASP A 110 -6.74 11.73 4.67
N LEU A 111 -6.33 10.47 4.77
CA LEU A 111 -5.30 9.89 3.88
C LEU A 111 -5.75 9.90 2.41
N GLN A 112 -7.00 9.53 2.13
CA GLN A 112 -7.57 9.58 0.78
C GLN A 112 -7.63 11.01 0.26
N ALA A 113 -8.08 11.97 1.08
CA ALA A 113 -8.11 13.38 0.71
C ALA A 113 -6.71 13.93 0.40
N ASN A 114 -5.69 13.49 1.13
CA ASN A 114 -4.29 13.85 0.87
C ASN A 114 -3.78 13.27 -0.46
N VAL A 115 -4.12 12.02 -0.77
CA VAL A 115 -3.78 11.39 -2.06
C VAL A 115 -4.47 12.13 -3.20
N ASP A 116 -5.79 12.37 -3.10
CA ASP A 116 -6.56 13.12 -4.09
C ASP A 116 -5.98 14.54 -4.31
N GLY A 117 -5.59 15.21 -3.23
CA GLY A 117 -4.94 16.53 -3.30
C GLY A 117 -3.59 16.48 -4.01
N ALA A 118 -2.77 15.47 -3.72
CA ALA A 118 -1.49 15.27 -4.37
C ALA A 118 -1.64 14.94 -5.87
N GLU A 119 -2.60 14.10 -6.24
CA GLU A 119 -2.90 13.77 -7.64
C GLU A 119 -3.36 14.99 -8.43
N ARG A 120 -4.24 15.82 -7.85
CA ARG A 120 -4.67 17.08 -8.46
C ARG A 120 -3.50 18.03 -8.66
N SER A 121 -2.64 18.19 -7.66
CA SER A 121 -1.46 19.04 -7.76
C SER A 121 -0.48 18.55 -8.84
N ALA A 122 -0.30 17.23 -8.97
CA ALA A 122 0.52 16.64 -10.02
C ALA A 122 -0.07 16.91 -11.42
N ALA A 123 -1.39 16.75 -11.59
CA ALA A 123 -2.08 17.05 -12.83
C ALA A 123 -1.99 18.55 -13.20
N GLU A 124 -2.15 19.45 -12.24
CA GLU A 124 -1.97 20.89 -12.43
C GLU A 124 -0.54 21.24 -12.84
N ALA A 125 0.46 20.60 -12.23
CA ALA A 125 1.87 20.80 -12.58
C ALA A 125 2.18 20.34 -14.01
N ASP A 126 1.60 19.22 -14.46
CA ASP A 126 1.74 18.73 -15.83
C ASP A 126 1.08 19.68 -16.85
N LEU A 127 -0.14 20.13 -16.56
CA LEU A 127 -0.84 21.14 -17.38
C LEU A 127 -0.04 22.44 -17.46
N LYS A 128 0.51 22.92 -16.34
CA LYS A 128 1.35 24.12 -16.33
C LYS A 128 2.62 23.93 -17.16
N THR A 129 3.24 22.75 -17.10
CA THR A 129 4.45 22.43 -17.88
C THR A 129 4.16 22.36 -19.37
N SER A 130 3.04 21.75 -19.76
CA SER A 130 2.61 21.71 -21.17
C SER A 130 2.27 23.12 -21.68
N GLN A 131 1.62 23.94 -20.86
CA GLN A 131 1.30 25.33 -21.19
C GLN A 131 2.58 26.17 -21.36
N THR A 132 3.55 26.08 -20.44
CA THR A 132 4.82 26.82 -20.58
C THR A 132 5.60 26.35 -21.80
N ALA A 133 5.67 25.04 -22.06
CA ALA A 133 6.31 24.50 -23.26
C ALA A 133 5.65 25.02 -24.56
N TYR A 134 4.32 25.09 -24.60
CA TYR A 134 3.59 25.66 -25.73
C TYR A 134 3.92 27.16 -25.91
N GLN A 135 3.89 27.95 -24.84
CA GLN A 135 4.20 29.38 -24.89
C GLN A 135 5.66 29.63 -25.33
N SER A 136 6.61 28.84 -24.83
CA SER A 136 8.01 28.93 -25.27
C SER A 136 8.17 28.59 -26.75
N ARG A 137 7.49 27.55 -27.26
CA ARG A 137 7.50 27.22 -28.68
C ARG A 137 6.91 28.34 -29.54
N LEU A 138 5.81 28.94 -29.09
CA LEU A 138 5.20 30.07 -29.78
C LEU A 138 6.13 31.28 -29.82
N ALA A 139 6.77 31.61 -28.70
CA ALA A 139 7.74 32.71 -28.63
C ALA A 139 8.96 32.46 -29.55
N ILE A 140 9.48 31.23 -29.60
CA ILE A 140 10.56 30.85 -30.53
C ILE A 140 10.10 31.01 -31.98
N ALA A 141 8.91 30.53 -32.33
CA ALA A 141 8.37 30.65 -33.69
C ALA A 141 8.25 32.13 -34.12
N GLN A 142 7.68 32.97 -33.24
CA GLN A 142 7.59 34.42 -33.50
C GLN A 142 8.96 35.10 -33.62
N GLY A 143 9.93 34.67 -32.81
CA GLY A 143 11.31 35.15 -32.91
C GLY A 143 11.99 34.73 -34.22
N LEU A 144 11.74 33.50 -34.69
CA LEU A 144 12.25 33.00 -35.97
C LEU A 144 11.67 33.77 -37.15
N ASP A 145 10.37 34.06 -37.16
CA ASP A 145 9.74 34.87 -38.21
C ASP A 145 10.33 36.30 -38.24
N GLY A 146 10.58 36.90 -37.08
CA GLY A 146 11.26 38.18 -36.97
C GLY A 146 12.71 38.15 -37.48
N LEU A 147 13.45 37.07 -37.20
CA LEU A 147 14.81 36.86 -37.72
C LEU A 147 14.82 36.71 -39.25
N HIS A 148 13.89 35.94 -39.83
CA HIS A 148 13.79 35.80 -41.28
C HIS A 148 13.49 37.15 -41.95
N ALA A 149 12.53 37.91 -41.42
CA ALA A 149 12.22 39.25 -41.94
C ALA A 149 13.43 40.21 -41.86
N ALA A 150 14.19 40.17 -40.76
CA ALA A 150 15.41 40.96 -40.61
C ALA A 150 16.51 40.53 -41.59
N GLN A 151 16.65 39.23 -41.85
CA GLN A 151 17.61 38.69 -42.81
C GLN A 151 17.26 39.12 -44.24
N ASP A 152 16.00 39.00 -44.63
CA ASP A 152 15.52 39.41 -45.95
C ASP A 152 15.72 40.91 -46.17
N SER A 153 15.43 41.74 -45.15
CA SER A 153 15.68 43.18 -45.19
C SER A 153 17.16 43.51 -45.39
N ALA A 154 18.06 42.84 -44.65
CA ALA A 154 19.50 43.03 -44.79
C ALA A 154 20.02 42.58 -46.17
N ALA A 155 19.48 41.49 -46.71
CA ALA A 155 19.82 41.01 -48.05
C ALA A 155 19.40 42.02 -49.13
N GLN A 156 18.22 42.63 -49.01
CA GLN A 156 17.75 43.67 -49.92
C GLN A 156 18.62 44.94 -49.85
N ALA A 157 18.93 45.41 -48.64
CA ALA A 157 19.80 46.57 -48.44
C ALA A 157 21.20 46.35 -49.03
N LEU A 158 21.74 45.13 -48.88
CA LEU A 158 23.01 44.75 -49.48
C LEU A 158 22.93 44.78 -51.02
N PHE A 159 21.88 44.18 -51.59
CA PHE A 159 21.69 44.16 -53.04
C PHE A 159 21.66 45.58 -53.61
N LYS A 160 20.88 46.47 -52.99
CA LYS A 160 20.78 47.89 -53.40
C LYS A 160 22.13 48.60 -53.34
N TYR A 161 22.83 48.51 -52.20
CA TYR A 161 24.19 49.05 -52.05
C TYR A 161 25.15 48.54 -53.14
N THR A 162 25.11 47.24 -53.46
CA THR A 162 25.98 46.67 -54.51
C THR A 162 25.62 47.14 -55.91
N LEU A 163 24.33 47.38 -56.20
CA LEU A 163 23.88 47.94 -57.47
C LEU A 163 24.38 49.38 -57.63
N ASP A 164 24.16 50.20 -56.61
CA ASP A 164 24.50 51.62 -56.67
C ASP A 164 26.00 51.87 -56.62
N LYS A 165 26.77 50.99 -55.95
CA LYS A 165 28.23 50.98 -56.04
C LYS A 165 28.72 50.69 -57.45
N ARG A 166 28.10 49.75 -58.17
CA ARG A 166 28.46 49.46 -59.57
C ARG A 166 28.10 50.61 -60.50
N ASN A 167 26.96 51.26 -60.28
CA ASN A 167 26.57 52.45 -61.03
C ASN A 167 27.56 53.60 -60.78
N LEU A 168 27.96 53.82 -59.52
CA LEU A 168 28.97 54.80 -59.16
C LEU A 168 30.32 54.56 -59.85
N ASP A 169 30.77 53.31 -59.92
CA ASP A 169 32.02 52.97 -60.63
C ASP A 169 31.90 53.22 -62.15
N ARG A 170 30.72 52.95 -62.74
CA ARG A 170 30.43 53.27 -64.15
C ARG A 170 30.43 54.78 -64.38
N ASP A 171 29.79 55.54 -63.50
CA ASP A 171 29.67 56.99 -63.62
C ASP A 171 31.03 57.68 -63.50
N ARG A 172 31.94 57.15 -62.66
CA ARG A 172 33.33 57.62 -62.62
C ARG A 172 34.05 57.49 -63.96
N ASP A 173 33.88 56.36 -64.66
CA ASP A 173 34.47 56.16 -65.99
C ASP A 173 33.82 57.09 -67.04
N LEU A 174 32.50 57.27 -66.99
CA LEU A 174 31.79 58.16 -67.90
C LEU A 174 32.16 59.64 -67.69
N LEU A 175 32.40 60.07 -66.45
CA LEU A 175 32.85 61.42 -66.13
C LEU A 175 34.27 61.67 -66.66
N ALA A 176 35.17 60.69 -66.50
CA ALA A 176 36.54 60.78 -67.01
C ALA A 176 36.58 60.96 -68.54
N ARG A 177 35.56 60.43 -69.24
CA ARG A 177 35.39 60.58 -70.70
C ARG A 177 34.56 61.81 -71.09
N GLY A 178 34.06 62.59 -70.12
CA GLY A 178 33.28 63.80 -70.35
C GLY A 178 31.82 63.60 -70.76
N TYR A 179 31.25 62.40 -70.56
CA TYR A 179 29.88 62.07 -70.98
C TYR A 179 28.79 62.42 -69.95
N ILE A 180 29.15 62.68 -68.68
CA ILE A 180 28.22 63.04 -67.60
C ILE A 180 28.70 64.29 -66.83
N SER A 181 27.82 64.90 -66.03
CA SER A 181 28.16 66.09 -65.22
C SER A 181 28.68 65.72 -63.81
N GLN A 182 29.42 66.63 -63.17
CA GLN A 182 29.88 66.44 -61.77
C GLN A 182 28.71 66.26 -60.80
N GLN A 183 27.62 67.01 -61.00
CA GLN A 183 26.41 66.91 -60.20
C GLN A 183 25.76 65.51 -60.24
N GLN A 184 25.80 64.82 -61.39
CA GLN A 184 25.28 63.46 -61.51
C GLN A 184 26.11 62.46 -60.69
N LEU A 185 27.44 62.59 -60.72
CA LEU A 185 28.32 61.74 -59.92
C LEU A 185 28.13 61.99 -58.41
N GLU A 186 27.98 63.25 -57.99
CA GLU A 186 27.72 63.61 -56.59
C GLU A 186 26.39 63.03 -56.07
N THR A 187 25.35 63.05 -56.91
CA THR A 187 24.06 62.42 -56.58
C THR A 187 24.23 60.91 -56.37
N GLN A 188 25.01 60.23 -57.21
CA GLN A 188 25.28 58.80 -57.07
C GLN A 188 26.13 58.50 -55.82
N LEU A 189 27.10 59.36 -55.49
CA LEU A 189 27.90 59.27 -54.26
C LEU A 189 27.01 59.35 -53.01
N GLU A 190 26.07 60.28 -52.99
CA GLU A 190 25.11 60.43 -51.89
C GLU A 190 24.21 59.20 -51.76
N MET A 191 23.71 58.66 -52.88
CA MET A 191 22.89 57.42 -52.87
C MET A 191 23.65 56.24 -52.26
N VAL A 192 24.91 56.03 -52.65
CA VAL A 192 25.76 54.97 -52.07
C VAL A 192 25.97 55.18 -50.57
N GLY A 193 26.13 56.43 -50.12
CA GLY A 193 26.21 56.78 -48.70
C GLY A 193 24.93 56.43 -47.94
N ASN A 194 23.77 56.81 -48.47
CA ASN A 194 22.47 56.52 -47.89
C ASN A 194 22.20 55.00 -47.81
N ASP A 195 22.57 54.24 -48.85
CA ASP A 195 22.39 52.78 -48.86
C ASP A 195 23.37 52.05 -47.93
N LEU A 196 24.58 52.60 -47.74
CA LEU A 196 25.52 52.09 -46.74
C LEU A 196 24.95 52.22 -45.33
N GLU A 197 24.37 53.37 -44.99
CA GLU A 197 23.73 53.57 -43.68
C GLU A 197 22.49 52.68 -43.53
N ALA A 198 21.69 52.50 -44.60
CA ALA A 198 20.57 51.56 -44.61
C ALA A 198 21.01 50.10 -44.40
N LEU A 199 22.14 49.69 -44.99
CA LEU A 199 22.71 48.36 -44.76
C LEU A 199 23.19 48.19 -43.32
N ARG A 200 23.80 49.23 -42.73
CA ARG A 200 24.27 49.19 -41.33
C ARG A 200 23.11 49.09 -40.36
N SER A 201 22.04 49.85 -40.58
CA SER A 201 20.83 49.77 -39.74
C SER A 201 20.14 48.42 -39.89
N ALA A 202 20.01 47.89 -41.11
CA ALA A 202 19.44 46.55 -41.33
C ALA A 202 20.29 45.44 -40.69
N ARG A 203 21.63 45.53 -40.75
CA ARG A 203 22.53 44.59 -40.04
C ARG A 203 22.45 44.73 -38.52
N SER A 204 22.20 45.93 -38.01
CA SER A 204 22.03 46.13 -36.56
C SER A 204 20.77 45.43 -36.03
N ALA A 205 19.74 45.28 -36.86
CA ALA A 205 18.52 44.54 -36.53
C ALA A 205 18.72 43.01 -36.46
N LEU A 206 19.86 42.49 -36.93
CA LEU A 206 20.23 41.07 -36.84
C LEU A 206 21.06 40.72 -35.59
N ARG A 207 21.50 41.72 -34.83
CA ARG A 207 22.31 41.55 -33.61
C ARG A 207 21.45 41.56 -32.36
#